data_AF-A0A1F4VHN1-F1
#
_entry.id   AF-A0A1F4VHN1-F1
#
_cell.length_a   1.000
_cell.length_b   1.000
_cell.length_c   1.000
_cell.angle_alpha   90.00
_cell.angle_beta   90.00
_cell.angle_gamma   90.00
#
_symmetry.space_group_name_H-M   'P 1'
#
loop_
_entity.id
_entity.type
_entity.pdbx_description
1 polymer ?
#
loop_
_entity_poly.entity_id
_entity_poly.type
_entity_poly.pdbx_seq_one_letter_code
_entity_poly.pdbx_strand_id
1 'polypeptide(L)'
;MYLPEFTITNSILKNISNIEYARSIIENTRIMRNWGKQLEKDAQIRCVLNSLKIVDQNFSIETIKKFVDKLNNSPSKEASSIFSLIKKVNLNESYSESFEFEDIKSIGGAFRSRKNSLGTNPEEILAEMENMIDWFHSLEAKETHPIILSGILKAQIENVMPFENMNSIASNFLALIILKRSGYLFGNYICLEEYYTQNFLKYENSVKSVWENNGDLTVWLEFFTDGLARETSIIKEKIIILAKDTKIAKVSGRIHLTQRQEKIVEHLQDYGIMQNNEFSKMFPGISEDSILRDLKTLMDKKIIIKSGKTKSSRYELRD
;
A
#
# COMPACT_ATOMS: atom_id res chain seq x y z
N MET A 1 3.27 33.47 6.56
CA MET A 1 4.12 32.28 6.34
C MET A 1 3.83 31.30 7.45
N TYR A 2 3.44 30.07 7.10
CA TYR A 2 3.20 29.00 8.06
C TYR A 2 4.55 28.52 8.64
N LEU A 3 4.61 28.36 9.95
CA LEU A 3 5.78 27.90 10.68
C LEU A 3 5.31 26.79 11.64
N PRO A 4 5.51 25.51 11.31
CA PRO A 4 5.04 24.42 12.15
C PRO A 4 5.85 24.35 13.45
N GLU A 5 5.16 24.42 14.58
CA GLU A 5 5.79 24.26 15.90
C GLU A 5 5.74 22.80 16.34
N PHE A 6 6.90 22.23 16.68
CA PHE A 6 7.00 20.89 17.25
C PHE A 6 8.35 20.68 17.92
N THR A 7 8.39 19.71 18.84
CA THR A 7 9.63 19.22 19.46
C THR A 7 9.90 17.78 19.01
N ILE A 8 11.12 17.50 18.57
CA ILE A 8 11.54 16.13 18.31
C ILE A 8 11.79 15.41 19.63
N THR A 9 10.90 14.49 19.98
CA THR A 9 10.98 13.70 21.21
C THR A 9 11.75 12.40 21.02
N ASN A 10 12.14 11.77 22.14
CA ASN A 10 12.74 10.43 22.13
C ASN A 10 11.81 9.38 21.48
N SER A 11 10.48 9.55 21.62
CA SER A 11 9.49 8.68 20.99
C SER A 11 9.57 8.78 19.46
N ILE A 12 9.59 10.01 18.93
CA ILE A 12 9.72 10.26 17.48
C ILE A 12 11.02 9.66 16.94
N LEU A 13 12.16 9.92 17.60
CA LEU A 13 13.46 9.38 17.17
C LEU A 13 13.50 7.86 17.18
N LYS A 14 12.92 7.23 18.21
CA LYS A 14 12.80 5.77 18.30
C LYS A 14 11.91 5.20 17.19
N ASN A 15 10.79 5.86 16.90
CA ASN A 15 9.88 5.45 15.83
C ASN A 15 10.56 5.53 14.45
N ILE A 16 11.24 6.64 14.14
CA ILE A 16 12.01 6.80 12.90
C ILE A 16 13.10 5.73 12.81
N SER A 17 13.85 5.50 13.89
CA SER A 17 14.88 4.45 13.92
C SER A 17 14.33 3.05 13.61
N ASN A 18 13.14 2.73 14.14
CA ASN A 18 12.45 1.47 13.85
C ASN A 18 12.00 1.38 12.39
N ILE A 19 11.52 2.48 11.82
CA ILE A 19 11.09 2.57 10.42
C ILE A 19 12.31 2.34 9.51
N GLU A 20 13.44 3.00 9.77
CA GLU A 20 14.67 2.83 8.98
C GLU A 20 15.25 1.41 9.09
N TYR A 21 15.24 0.83 10.29
CA TYR A 21 15.63 -0.56 10.48
C TYR A 21 14.73 -1.51 9.66
N ALA A 22 13.42 -1.32 9.73
CA ALA A 22 12.48 -2.14 9.01
C ALA A 22 12.57 -1.92 7.48
N ARG A 23 12.78 -0.68 7.02
CA ARG A 23 13.06 -0.32 5.63
C ARG A 23 14.25 -1.10 5.09
N SER A 24 15.37 -1.09 5.81
CA SER A 24 16.58 -1.84 5.43
C SER A 24 16.27 -3.32 5.23
N ILE A 25 15.50 -3.95 6.12
CA ILE A 25 15.10 -5.35 5.97
C ILE A 25 14.18 -5.54 4.75
N ILE A 26 13.16 -4.69 4.58
CA ILE A 26 12.18 -4.81 3.50
C ILE A 26 12.86 -4.67 2.13
N GLU A 27 13.71 -3.66 1.94
CA GLU A 27 14.38 -3.39 0.67
C GLU A 27 15.41 -4.47 0.30
N ASN A 28 16.09 -5.06 1.29
CA ASN A 28 17.09 -6.10 1.05
C ASN A 28 16.53 -7.53 1.02
N THR A 29 15.25 -7.73 1.38
CA THR A 29 14.63 -9.05 1.40
C THR A 29 13.94 -9.37 0.07
N ARG A 30 14.38 -10.45 -0.58
CA ARG A 30 13.79 -10.91 -1.83
C ARG A 30 12.62 -11.87 -1.58
N ILE A 31 11.44 -11.50 -2.08
CA ILE A 31 10.24 -12.35 -2.15
C ILE A 31 9.86 -12.62 -3.61
N MET A 32 9.04 -13.65 -3.86
CA MET A 32 8.49 -13.89 -5.21
C MET A 32 7.57 -12.74 -5.66
N ARG A 33 7.53 -12.49 -6.97
CA ARG A 33 6.76 -11.36 -7.54
C ARG A 33 5.27 -11.43 -7.24
N ASN A 34 4.68 -12.63 -7.21
CA ASN A 34 3.28 -12.85 -6.86
C ASN A 34 2.99 -12.47 -5.39
N TRP A 35 3.88 -12.79 -4.45
CA TRP A 35 3.76 -12.35 -3.06
C TRP A 35 3.80 -10.83 -2.93
N GLY A 36 4.72 -10.17 -3.65
CA GLY A 36 4.76 -8.70 -3.68
C GLY A 36 3.45 -8.10 -4.22
N LYS A 37 2.91 -8.63 -5.32
CA LYS A 37 1.62 -8.19 -5.88
C LYS A 37 0.46 -8.43 -4.91
N GLN A 38 0.48 -9.54 -4.16
CA GLN A 38 -0.55 -9.84 -3.17
C GLN A 38 -0.49 -8.85 -2.00
N LEU A 39 0.70 -8.56 -1.47
CA LEU A 39 0.88 -7.57 -0.40
C LEU A 39 0.37 -6.18 -0.82
N GLU A 40 0.69 -5.74 -2.04
CA GLU A 40 0.20 -4.48 -2.60
C GLU A 40 -1.33 -4.46 -2.69
N LYS A 41 -1.92 -5.53 -3.22
CA LYS A 41 -3.38 -5.66 -3.33
C LYS A 41 -4.06 -5.66 -1.96
N ASP A 42 -3.52 -6.40 -1.00
CA ASP A 42 -4.05 -6.48 0.37
C ASP A 42 -3.98 -5.11 1.04
N ALA A 43 -2.87 -4.38 0.88
CA ALA A 43 -2.75 -3.00 1.36
C ALA A 43 -3.77 -2.06 0.70
N GLN A 44 -3.96 -2.14 -0.61
CA GLN A 44 -4.96 -1.35 -1.32
C GLN A 44 -6.38 -1.61 -0.79
N ILE A 45 -6.76 -2.87 -0.56
CA ILE A 45 -8.06 -3.24 0.02
C ILE A 45 -8.20 -2.65 1.43
N ARG A 46 -7.17 -2.83 2.28
CA ARG A 46 -7.16 -2.26 3.65
C ARG A 46 -7.33 -0.76 3.63
N CYS A 47 -6.68 -0.06 2.72
CA CYS A 47 -6.73 1.40 2.68
C CYS A 47 -8.05 1.94 2.18
N VAL A 48 -8.64 1.32 1.13
CA VAL A 48 -9.99 1.69 0.71
C VAL A 48 -10.99 1.47 1.84
N LEU A 49 -10.96 0.28 2.46
CA LEU A 49 -11.89 -0.07 3.54
C LEU A 49 -11.79 0.89 4.73
N ASN A 50 -10.56 1.15 5.21
CA ASN A 50 -10.36 1.98 6.40
C ASN A 50 -10.55 3.47 6.11
N SER A 51 -10.20 3.94 4.91
CA SER A 51 -10.56 5.30 4.47
C SER A 51 -12.06 5.52 4.47
N LEU A 52 -12.84 4.54 3.97
CA LEU A 52 -14.31 4.60 4.02
C LEU A 52 -14.83 4.64 5.46
N LYS A 53 -14.25 3.83 6.34
CA LYS A 53 -14.61 3.82 7.76
C LYS A 53 -14.31 5.15 8.46
N ILE A 54 -13.24 5.86 8.08
CA ILE A 54 -12.92 7.21 8.60
C ILE A 54 -14.00 8.23 8.21
N VAL A 55 -14.66 8.06 7.07
CA VAL A 55 -15.78 8.92 6.62
C VAL A 55 -17.15 8.32 6.97
N ASP A 56 -17.20 7.49 8.02
CA ASP A 56 -18.41 6.84 8.55
C ASP A 56 -19.16 5.92 7.56
N GLN A 57 -18.49 5.48 6.48
CA GLN A 57 -19.03 4.48 5.56
C GLN A 57 -18.47 3.09 5.88
N ASN A 58 -19.33 2.20 6.36
CA ASN A 58 -18.95 0.84 6.73
C ASN A 58 -19.36 -0.17 5.66
N PHE A 59 -18.37 -0.91 5.13
CA PHE A 59 -18.58 -2.02 4.20
C PHE A 59 -17.85 -3.28 4.68
N SER A 60 -18.27 -4.44 4.20
CA SER A 60 -17.53 -5.67 4.48
C SER A 60 -16.25 -5.76 3.66
N ILE A 61 -15.23 -6.44 4.18
CA ILE A 61 -13.98 -6.66 3.46
C ILE A 61 -14.20 -7.44 2.15
N GLU A 62 -15.17 -8.37 2.12
CA GLU A 62 -15.53 -9.11 0.90
C GLU A 62 -16.09 -8.20 -0.18
N THR A 63 -16.87 -7.19 0.22
CA THR A 63 -17.46 -6.21 -0.70
C THR A 63 -16.36 -5.37 -1.35
N ILE A 64 -15.44 -4.83 -0.55
CA ILE A 64 -14.31 -4.04 -1.06
C ILE A 64 -13.36 -4.91 -1.88
N LYS A 65 -13.08 -6.14 -1.46
CA LYS A 65 -12.25 -7.09 -2.21
C LYS A 65 -12.84 -7.37 -3.60
N LYS A 66 -14.14 -7.68 -3.69
CA LYS A 66 -14.83 -7.89 -4.97
C LYS A 66 -14.79 -6.65 -5.87
N PHE A 67 -14.92 -5.45 -5.29
CA PHE A 67 -14.79 -4.19 -6.02
C PHE A 67 -13.38 -3.96 -6.57
N VAL A 68 -12.34 -4.10 -5.74
CA VAL A 68 -10.93 -3.97 -6.16
C VAL A 68 -10.59 -4.99 -7.25
N ASP A 69 -11.14 -6.20 -7.15
CA ASP A 69 -11.01 -7.27 -8.14
C ASP A 69 -11.84 -7.09 -9.40
N LYS A 70 -12.61 -5.98 -9.50
CA LYS A 70 -13.52 -5.68 -10.61
C LYS A 70 -14.58 -6.76 -10.85
N LEU A 71 -14.89 -7.54 -9.81
CA LEU A 71 -15.93 -8.56 -9.83
C LEU A 71 -17.31 -7.96 -9.55
N ASN A 72 -17.36 -6.82 -8.87
CA ASN A 72 -18.57 -6.05 -8.58
C ASN A 72 -18.38 -4.57 -8.91
N ASN A 73 -19.51 -3.88 -9.11
CA ASN A 73 -19.53 -2.42 -9.15
C ASN A 73 -19.08 -1.82 -7.81
N SER A 74 -18.64 -0.56 -7.86
CA SER A 74 -18.27 0.18 -6.67
C SER A 74 -19.46 0.30 -5.70
N PRO A 75 -19.24 0.08 -4.39
CA PRO A 75 -20.33 0.15 -3.41
C PRO A 75 -20.80 1.58 -3.13
N SER A 76 -19.99 2.60 -3.40
CA SER A 76 -20.34 4.01 -3.26
C SER A 76 -19.50 4.91 -4.18
N LYS A 77 -19.91 6.18 -4.34
CA LYS A 77 -19.11 7.16 -5.11
C LYS A 77 -17.79 7.46 -4.40
N GLU A 78 -17.80 7.48 -3.08
CA GLU A 78 -16.64 7.69 -2.23
C GLU A 78 -15.65 6.52 -2.38
N ALA A 79 -16.14 5.28 -2.41
CA ALA A 79 -15.30 4.10 -2.62
C ALA A 79 -14.58 4.15 -3.98
N SER A 80 -15.27 4.55 -5.04
CA SER A 80 -14.66 4.77 -6.36
C SER A 80 -13.58 5.84 -6.32
N SER A 81 -13.87 6.96 -5.65
CA SER A 81 -12.98 8.12 -5.57
C SER A 81 -11.71 7.77 -4.81
N ILE A 82 -11.85 7.20 -3.60
CA ILE A 82 -10.74 6.74 -2.75
C ILE A 82 -9.89 5.69 -3.49
N PHE A 83 -10.53 4.69 -4.12
CA PHE A 83 -9.79 3.67 -4.87
C PHE A 83 -9.01 4.28 -6.05
N SER A 84 -9.60 5.24 -6.75
CA SER A 84 -8.92 5.94 -7.85
C SER A 84 -7.71 6.74 -7.38
N LEU A 85 -7.83 7.40 -6.22
CA LEU A 85 -6.75 8.14 -5.58
C LEU A 85 -5.61 7.18 -5.21
N ILE A 86 -5.88 6.14 -4.42
CA ILE A 86 -4.86 5.15 -4.03
C ILE A 86 -4.17 4.55 -5.26
N LYS A 87 -4.93 4.26 -6.33
CA LYS A 87 -4.37 3.76 -7.59
C LYS A 87 -3.43 4.77 -8.25
N LYS A 88 -3.77 6.07 -8.28
CA LYS A 88 -2.88 7.13 -8.81
C LYS A 88 -1.55 7.18 -8.05
N VAL A 89 -1.59 7.13 -6.71
CA VAL A 89 -0.37 7.07 -5.87
C VAL A 89 0.45 5.82 -6.19
N ASN A 90 -0.20 4.66 -6.31
CA ASN A 90 0.52 3.41 -6.58
C ASN A 90 1.22 3.40 -7.94
N LEU A 91 0.60 4.01 -8.96
CA LEU A 91 1.13 4.08 -10.33
C LEU A 91 2.14 5.21 -10.56
N ASN A 92 2.38 6.07 -9.56
CA ASN A 92 3.11 7.33 -9.72
C ASN A 92 2.52 8.22 -10.84
N GLU A 93 1.24 8.03 -11.15
CA GLU A 93 0.57 8.79 -12.21
C GLU A 93 0.23 10.19 -11.65
N SER A 94 0.77 11.21 -12.32
CA SER A 94 0.26 12.58 -12.29
C SER A 94 0.59 13.45 -11.06
N TYR A 95 1.88 13.61 -10.72
CA TYR A 95 2.29 14.75 -9.89
C TYR A 95 3.56 15.37 -10.46
N SER A 96 3.51 16.65 -10.82
CA SER A 96 4.69 17.47 -11.14
C SER A 96 5.69 17.43 -10.00
N GLU A 97 6.98 17.67 -10.29
CA GLU A 97 8.00 17.80 -9.25
C GLU A 97 7.58 18.81 -8.15
N SER A 98 6.79 19.83 -8.51
CA SER A 98 5.99 20.67 -7.62
C SER A 98 4.65 20.00 -7.28
N PHE A 99 4.43 19.64 -6.00
CA PHE A 99 3.08 19.44 -5.49
C PHE A 99 2.40 20.81 -5.38
N GLU A 100 1.23 20.97 -5.98
CA GLU A 100 0.55 22.26 -6.11
C GLU A 100 -0.82 22.27 -5.44
N PHE A 101 -1.33 23.47 -5.24
CA PHE A 101 -2.61 23.74 -4.59
C PHE A 101 -3.79 23.10 -5.34
N GLU A 102 -3.71 23.06 -6.67
CA GLU A 102 -4.68 22.44 -7.57
C GLU A 102 -4.75 20.91 -7.38
N ASP A 103 -3.65 20.26 -6.96
CA ASP A 103 -3.68 18.83 -6.61
C ASP A 103 -4.58 18.59 -5.38
N ILE A 104 -4.50 19.47 -4.37
CA ILE A 104 -5.34 19.39 -3.17
C ILE A 104 -6.82 19.61 -3.52
N LYS A 105 -7.12 20.64 -4.32
CA LYS A 105 -8.48 20.92 -4.81
C LYS A 105 -9.04 19.83 -5.71
N SER A 106 -8.21 19.12 -6.47
CA SER A 106 -8.65 18.00 -7.30
C SER A 106 -9.24 16.84 -6.47
N ILE A 107 -8.89 16.77 -5.19
CA ILE A 107 -9.34 15.74 -4.25
C ILE A 107 -10.57 16.21 -3.48
N GLY A 108 -10.48 17.36 -2.82
CA GLY A 108 -11.53 17.86 -1.93
C GLY A 108 -12.57 18.77 -2.57
N GLY A 109 -12.32 19.21 -3.81
CA GLY A 109 -13.19 20.14 -4.54
C GLY A 109 -12.95 21.60 -4.18
N ALA A 110 -14.02 22.40 -4.22
CA ALA A 110 -13.96 23.81 -3.83
C ALA A 110 -13.88 23.95 -2.32
N PHE A 111 -13.25 25.04 -1.85
CA PHE A 111 -13.24 25.35 -0.43
C PHE A 111 -14.62 25.63 0.10
N ARG A 112 -14.83 25.24 1.36
CA ARG A 112 -16.09 25.48 2.05
C ARG A 112 -16.32 26.96 2.24
N SER A 113 -17.59 27.35 2.13
CA SER A 113 -18.05 28.72 2.37
C SER A 113 -18.64 28.89 3.77
N ARG A 114 -18.85 27.79 4.49
CA ARG A 114 -19.43 27.77 5.84
C ARG A 114 -18.39 27.38 6.89
N LYS A 115 -18.48 28.00 8.07
CA LYS A 115 -17.69 27.63 9.24
C LYS A 115 -18.17 26.28 9.78
N ASN A 116 -17.24 25.35 10.01
CA ASN A 116 -17.48 24.12 10.76
C ASN A 116 -17.06 24.30 12.23
N SER A 117 -17.33 23.31 13.08
CA SER A 117 -17.12 23.41 14.52
C SER A 117 -15.66 23.54 14.95
N LEU A 118 -14.71 22.99 14.18
CA LEU A 118 -13.31 22.90 14.56
C LEU A 118 -12.36 23.65 13.61
N GLY A 119 -12.57 23.61 12.30
CA GLY A 119 -11.62 24.13 11.31
C GLY A 119 -11.58 25.65 11.17
N THR A 120 -10.64 26.17 10.36
CA THR A 120 -10.39 27.60 10.08
C THR A 120 -11.62 28.40 9.59
N ASN A 121 -11.64 29.72 9.73
CA ASN A 121 -12.72 30.52 9.15
C ASN A 121 -12.69 30.46 7.61
N PRO A 122 -13.82 30.33 6.89
CA PRO A 122 -13.84 30.23 5.43
C PRO A 122 -12.98 31.27 4.69
N GLU A 123 -13.02 32.51 5.15
CA GLU A 123 -12.27 33.66 4.64
C GLU A 123 -10.74 33.54 4.80
N GLU A 124 -10.27 32.72 5.74
CA GLU A 124 -8.86 32.48 6.04
C GLU A 124 -8.31 31.21 5.36
N ILE A 125 -9.19 30.30 4.90
CA ILE A 125 -8.76 29.00 4.33
C ILE A 125 -7.76 29.16 3.19
N LEU A 126 -8.02 30.09 2.26
CA LEU A 126 -7.12 30.32 1.14
C LEU A 126 -5.72 30.74 1.61
N ALA A 127 -5.66 31.72 2.51
CA ALA A 127 -4.41 32.21 3.04
C ALA A 127 -3.65 31.13 3.83
N GLU A 128 -4.32 30.34 4.67
CA GLU A 128 -3.70 29.24 5.43
C GLU A 128 -3.11 28.16 4.51
N MET A 129 -3.83 27.80 3.46
CA MET A 129 -3.37 26.78 2.54
C MET A 129 -2.27 27.29 1.60
N GLU A 130 -2.30 28.55 1.17
CA GLU A 130 -1.18 29.19 0.46
C GLU A 130 0.08 29.23 1.34
N ASN A 131 -0.07 29.66 2.61
CA ASN A 131 1.02 29.64 3.57
C ASN A 131 1.62 28.24 3.78
N MET A 132 0.79 27.19 3.79
CA MET A 132 1.24 25.80 3.89
C MET A 132 2.05 25.36 2.66
N ILE A 133 1.61 25.73 1.45
CA ILE A 133 2.32 25.42 0.21
C ILE A 133 3.64 26.18 0.12
N ASP A 134 3.64 27.47 0.48
CA ASP A 134 4.85 28.29 0.57
C ASP A 134 5.88 27.65 1.53
N TRP A 135 5.42 27.19 2.69
CA TRP A 135 6.27 26.46 3.64
C TRP A 135 6.79 25.16 3.03
N PHE A 136 5.95 24.37 2.34
CA PHE A 136 6.38 23.13 1.68
C PHE A 136 7.50 23.35 0.64
N HIS A 137 7.52 24.50 -0.05
CA HIS A 137 8.57 24.84 -1.02
C HIS A 137 9.81 25.50 -0.40
N SER A 138 9.76 25.85 0.89
CA SER A 138 10.85 26.50 1.63
C SER A 138 12.07 25.58 1.82
N LEU A 139 13.22 26.17 2.21
CA LEU A 139 14.42 25.40 2.56
C LEU A 139 14.19 24.55 3.81
N GLU A 140 13.47 25.08 4.81
CA GLU A 140 13.18 24.39 6.06
C GLU A 140 12.42 23.09 5.82
N ALA A 141 11.38 23.10 4.97
CA ALA A 141 10.64 21.90 4.61
C ALA A 141 11.51 20.87 3.86
N LYS A 142 12.46 21.33 3.02
CA LYS A 142 13.40 20.45 2.30
C LYS A 142 14.42 19.78 3.22
N GLU A 143 14.80 20.44 4.31
CA GLU A 143 15.70 19.89 5.33
C GLU A 143 14.96 19.05 6.39
N THR A 144 13.64 19.19 6.47
CA THR A 144 12.80 18.40 7.37
C THR A 144 12.73 16.95 6.93
N HIS A 145 12.89 16.02 7.88
CA HIS A 145 12.82 14.58 7.62
C HIS A 145 11.48 14.22 6.92
N PRO A 146 11.46 13.43 5.82
CA PRO A 146 10.25 13.28 5.01
C PRO A 146 9.03 12.68 5.73
N ILE A 147 9.26 11.81 6.72
CA ILE A 147 8.18 11.30 7.60
C ILE A 147 7.53 12.43 8.40
N ILE A 148 8.35 13.34 8.95
CA ILE A 148 7.86 14.48 9.73
C ILE A 148 7.15 15.46 8.81
N LEU A 149 7.73 15.76 7.64
CA LEU A 149 7.11 16.59 6.61
C LEU A 149 5.71 16.08 6.22
N SER A 150 5.58 14.76 5.98
CA SER A 150 4.30 14.10 5.69
C SER A 150 3.29 14.28 6.84
N GLY A 151 3.74 14.07 8.08
CA GLY A 151 2.92 14.26 9.28
C GLY A 151 2.45 15.70 9.47
N ILE A 152 3.32 16.69 9.24
CA ILE A 152 3.00 18.13 9.36
C ILE A 152 1.93 18.52 8.33
N LEU A 153 2.15 18.19 7.05
CA LEU A 153 1.21 18.56 5.99
C LEU A 153 -0.15 17.88 6.15
N LYS A 154 -0.17 16.63 6.63
CA LYS A 154 -1.42 15.96 6.99
C LYS A 154 -2.14 16.71 8.11
N ALA A 155 -1.43 17.08 9.18
CA ALA A 155 -1.99 17.81 10.32
C ALA A 155 -2.59 19.14 9.87
N GLN A 156 -1.89 19.88 9.02
CA GLN A 156 -2.31 21.20 8.57
C GLN A 156 -3.63 21.14 7.77
N ILE A 157 -3.81 20.14 6.90
CA ILE A 157 -5.10 19.95 6.21
C ILE A 157 -6.22 19.59 7.20
N GLU A 158 -5.92 18.79 8.22
CA GLU A 158 -6.92 18.43 9.25
C GLU A 158 -7.24 19.55 10.22
N ASN A 159 -6.31 20.47 10.41
CA ASN A 159 -6.51 21.69 11.18
C ASN A 159 -7.34 22.70 10.35
N VAL A 160 -6.95 22.97 9.12
CA VAL A 160 -7.67 23.94 8.27
C VAL A 160 -9.07 23.43 7.91
N MET A 161 -9.20 22.12 7.66
CA MET A 161 -10.39 21.47 7.12
C MET A 161 -10.96 22.25 5.92
N PRO A 162 -10.21 22.42 4.82
CA PRO A 162 -10.53 23.37 3.76
C PRO A 162 -11.82 23.07 2.97
N PHE A 163 -12.30 21.82 2.99
CA PHE A 163 -13.42 21.36 2.16
C PHE A 163 -14.70 21.10 2.96
N GLU A 164 -15.85 21.06 2.29
CA GLU A 164 -17.13 20.69 2.94
C GLU A 164 -17.12 19.23 3.42
N ASN A 165 -16.50 18.33 2.65
CA ASN A 165 -16.40 16.89 2.95
C ASN A 165 -15.00 16.36 2.58
N MET A 166 -14.69 15.13 2.99
CA MET A 166 -13.48 14.39 2.58
C MET A 166 -12.13 15.02 3.00
N ASN A 167 -12.10 15.94 3.97
CA ASN A 167 -10.87 16.51 4.50
C ASN A 167 -9.85 15.44 4.94
N SER A 168 -10.30 14.43 5.69
CA SER A 168 -9.44 13.32 6.13
C SER A 168 -8.93 12.46 4.97
N ILE A 169 -9.68 12.38 3.87
CA ILE A 169 -9.23 11.65 2.66
C ILE A 169 -8.17 12.47 1.93
N ALA A 170 -8.37 13.78 1.80
CA ALA A 170 -7.39 14.68 1.19
C ALA A 170 -6.08 14.73 1.98
N SER A 171 -6.15 14.81 3.31
CA SER A 171 -4.98 14.81 4.19
C SER A 171 -4.22 13.48 4.12
N ASN A 172 -4.91 12.35 4.19
CA ASN A 172 -4.31 11.01 4.05
C ASN A 172 -3.64 10.84 2.70
N PHE A 173 -4.29 11.29 1.64
CA PHE A 173 -3.76 11.20 0.29
C PHE A 173 -2.47 12.00 0.11
N LEU A 174 -2.43 13.24 0.61
CA LEU A 174 -1.22 14.05 0.62
C LEU A 174 -0.09 13.35 1.38
N ALA A 175 -0.39 12.83 2.57
CA ALA A 175 0.57 12.09 3.37
C ALA A 175 1.18 10.92 2.58
N LEU A 176 0.33 10.14 1.89
CA LEU A 176 0.75 9.01 1.05
C LEU A 176 1.64 9.44 -0.12
N ILE A 177 1.35 10.56 -0.80
CA ILE A 177 2.20 11.08 -1.88
C ILE A 177 3.61 11.37 -1.37
N ILE A 178 3.73 12.06 -0.24
CA ILE A 178 5.03 12.44 0.34
C ILE A 178 5.81 11.18 0.75
N LEU A 179 5.15 10.24 1.42
CA LEU A 179 5.76 8.97 1.82
C LEU A 179 6.17 8.14 0.60
N LYS A 180 5.36 8.10 -0.46
CA LYS A 180 5.65 7.37 -1.70
C LYS A 180 6.91 7.91 -2.37
N ARG A 181 6.97 9.24 -2.56
CA ARG A 181 8.12 9.93 -3.19
C ARG A 181 9.42 9.71 -2.41
N SER A 182 9.31 9.59 -1.09
CA SER A 182 10.45 9.41 -0.19
C SER A 182 10.81 7.94 0.07
N GLY A 183 10.08 7.00 -0.55
CA GLY A 183 10.34 5.56 -0.48
C GLY A 183 9.77 4.84 0.75
N TYR A 184 8.91 5.49 1.54
CA TYR A 184 8.33 4.95 2.78
C TYR A 184 7.03 4.15 2.59
N LEU A 185 6.57 3.91 1.36
CA LEU A 185 5.45 2.99 1.09
C LEU A 185 5.90 1.55 0.74
N PHE A 186 7.22 1.29 0.65
CA PHE A 186 7.84 -0.04 0.49
C PHE A 186 7.21 -0.96 -0.57
N GLY A 187 6.86 -0.43 -1.74
CA GLY A 187 6.14 -1.21 -2.77
C GLY A 187 4.61 -1.14 -2.64
N ASN A 188 4.10 -0.09 -2.00
CA ASN A 188 2.67 0.17 -1.74
C ASN A 188 2.05 -0.81 -0.73
N TYR A 189 2.81 -1.24 0.28
CA TYR A 189 2.35 -2.21 1.30
C TYR A 189 1.78 -1.56 2.56
N ILE A 190 2.06 -0.27 2.78
CA ILE A 190 1.69 0.46 3.99
C ILE A 190 0.25 0.97 3.91
N CYS A 191 -0.47 0.86 5.03
CA CYS A 191 -1.81 1.40 5.18
C CYS A 191 -2.02 2.07 6.54
N LEU A 192 -1.82 3.38 6.61
CA LEU A 192 -1.91 4.12 7.88
C LEU A 192 -3.35 4.25 8.37
N GLU A 193 -4.32 4.26 7.46
CA GLU A 193 -5.74 4.40 7.78
C GLU A 193 -6.24 3.25 8.65
N GLU A 194 -5.69 2.05 8.49
CA GLU A 194 -6.01 0.94 9.38
C GLU A 194 -5.52 1.18 10.82
N TYR A 195 -4.33 1.76 10.98
CA TYR A 195 -3.86 2.14 12.32
C TYR A 195 -4.78 3.20 12.94
N TYR A 196 -5.22 4.19 12.16
CA TYR A 196 -6.13 5.24 12.65
C TYR A 196 -7.48 4.65 13.07
N THR A 197 -8.10 3.79 12.26
CA THR A 197 -9.42 3.21 12.61
C THR A 197 -9.36 2.23 13.77
N GLN A 198 -8.24 1.51 13.94
CA GLN A 198 -8.03 0.63 15.10
C GLN A 198 -7.76 1.42 16.39
N ASN A 199 -7.21 2.64 16.27
CA ASN A 199 -6.85 3.50 17.39
C ASN A 199 -7.66 4.82 17.38
N PHE A 200 -8.94 4.76 16.96
CA PHE A 200 -9.74 5.94 16.64
C PHE A 200 -9.77 7.02 17.73
N LEU A 201 -9.97 6.64 19.00
CA LEU A 201 -9.96 7.60 20.12
C LEU A 201 -8.61 8.31 20.29
N LYS A 202 -7.50 7.56 20.12
CA LYS A 202 -6.15 8.16 20.19
C LYS A 202 -5.89 9.06 18.99
N TYR A 203 -6.35 8.64 17.81
CA TYR A 203 -6.29 9.45 16.60
C TYR A 203 -7.01 10.79 16.80
N GLU A 204 -8.29 10.76 17.19
CA GLU A 204 -9.05 11.99 17.44
C GLU A 204 -8.41 12.88 18.50
N ASN A 205 -7.94 12.29 19.62
CA ASN A 205 -7.26 13.06 20.67
C ASN A 205 -5.95 13.67 20.17
N SER A 206 -5.18 12.97 19.33
CA SER A 206 -3.94 13.50 18.76
C SER A 206 -4.20 14.67 17.80
N VAL A 207 -5.27 14.61 17.00
CA VAL A 207 -5.68 15.74 16.14
C VAL A 207 -6.17 16.92 16.98
N LYS A 208 -6.98 16.66 18.01
CA LYS A 208 -7.46 17.70 18.94
C LYS A 208 -6.32 18.38 19.71
N SER A 209 -5.27 17.62 20.06
CA SER A 209 -4.14 18.16 20.81
C SER A 209 -3.42 19.31 20.11
N VAL A 210 -3.47 19.37 18.77
CA VAL A 210 -2.91 20.48 17.99
C VAL A 210 -3.64 21.78 18.34
N TRP A 211 -4.98 21.75 18.41
CA TRP A 211 -5.79 22.90 18.80
C TRP A 211 -5.61 23.29 20.26
N GLU A 212 -5.56 22.28 21.15
CA GLU A 212 -5.45 22.48 22.60
C GLU A 212 -4.08 23.04 23.02
N ASN A 213 -3.05 22.79 22.22
CA ASN A 213 -1.67 23.22 22.47
C ASN A 213 -1.21 24.35 21.52
N ASN A 214 -2.12 25.24 21.12
CA ASN A 214 -1.81 26.42 20.29
C ASN A 214 -1.09 26.13 18.96
N GLY A 215 -1.35 24.97 18.34
CA GLY A 215 -0.74 24.56 17.08
C GLY A 215 0.48 23.66 17.23
N ASP A 216 0.93 23.34 18.44
CA ASP A 216 2.06 22.42 18.64
C ASP A 216 1.72 21.01 18.12
N LEU A 217 2.54 20.53 17.18
CA LEU A 217 2.34 19.26 16.48
C LEU A 217 3.01 18.07 17.17
N THR A 218 3.66 18.25 18.32
CA THR A 218 4.49 17.22 18.96
C THR A 218 3.69 15.95 19.25
N VAL A 219 2.54 16.07 19.92
CA VAL A 219 1.69 14.92 20.30
C VAL A 219 1.12 14.22 19.04
N TRP A 220 0.74 15.01 18.04
CA TRP A 220 0.32 14.49 16.74
C TRP A 220 1.44 13.70 16.04
N LEU A 221 2.65 14.26 15.98
CA LEU A 221 3.79 13.62 15.32
C LEU A 221 4.26 12.36 16.05
N GLU A 222 4.14 12.31 17.39
CA GLU A 222 4.36 11.09 18.16
C GLU A 222 3.37 9.98 17.74
N PHE A 223 2.08 10.31 17.64
CA PHE A 223 1.06 9.36 17.19
C PHE A 223 1.27 8.92 15.73
N PHE A 224 1.51 9.87 14.83
CA PHE A 224 1.71 9.61 13.40
C PHE A 224 2.93 8.70 13.16
N THR A 225 4.05 9.00 13.81
CA THR A 225 5.28 8.20 13.68
C THR A 225 5.15 6.82 14.32
N ASP A 226 4.41 6.67 15.43
CA ASP A 226 4.11 5.36 16.02
C ASP A 226 3.27 4.51 15.07
N GLY A 227 2.25 5.09 14.44
CA GLY A 227 1.43 4.42 13.43
C GLY A 227 2.26 3.91 12.25
N LEU A 228 3.12 4.76 11.68
CA LEU A 228 3.99 4.36 10.58
C LEU A 228 5.01 3.30 11.02
N ALA A 229 5.58 3.42 12.22
CA ALA A 229 6.52 2.44 12.76
C ALA A 229 5.86 1.07 12.95
N ARG A 230 4.61 1.02 13.41
CA ARG A 230 3.85 -0.23 13.57
C ARG A 230 3.52 -0.86 12.23
N GLU A 231 2.95 -0.11 11.29
CA GLU A 231 2.64 -0.63 9.95
C GLU A 231 3.90 -1.15 9.26
N THR A 232 5.00 -0.40 9.33
CA THR A 232 6.28 -0.81 8.75
C THR A 232 6.80 -2.09 9.42
N SER A 233 6.69 -2.20 10.74
CA SER A 233 7.08 -3.41 11.47
C SER A 233 6.26 -4.63 11.07
N ILE A 234 4.94 -4.47 10.91
CA ILE A 234 4.04 -5.55 10.45
C ILE A 234 4.44 -6.01 9.04
N ILE A 235 4.69 -5.09 8.12
CA ILE A 235 5.12 -5.41 6.75
C ILE A 235 6.48 -6.10 6.75
N LYS A 236 7.43 -5.63 7.55
CA LYS A 236 8.74 -6.26 7.72
C LYS A 236 8.60 -7.73 8.16
N GLU A 237 7.78 -8.00 9.19
CA GLU A 237 7.56 -9.39 9.64
C GLU A 237 6.87 -10.25 8.56
N LYS A 238 5.86 -9.72 7.86
CA LYS A 238 5.22 -10.42 6.73
C LYS A 238 6.23 -10.76 5.63
N ILE A 239 7.11 -9.83 5.28
CA ILE A 239 8.15 -10.02 4.26
C ILE A 239 9.18 -11.07 4.72
N ILE A 240 9.59 -11.07 5.98
CA ILE A 240 10.48 -12.10 6.53
C ILE A 240 9.84 -13.49 6.40
N ILE A 241 8.55 -13.63 6.72
CA ILE A 241 7.80 -14.89 6.60
C ILE A 241 7.72 -15.32 5.13
N LEU A 242 7.28 -14.44 4.23
CA LEU A 242 7.16 -14.74 2.80
C LEU A 242 8.52 -15.03 2.15
N ALA A 243 9.60 -14.45 2.66
CA ALA A 243 10.95 -14.77 2.24
C ALA A 243 11.40 -16.15 2.70
N LYS A 244 11.00 -16.61 3.89
CA LYS A 244 11.18 -17.99 4.32
C LYS A 244 10.38 -18.94 3.42
N ASP A 245 9.13 -18.64 3.11
CA ASP A 245 8.31 -19.44 2.19
C ASP A 245 8.89 -19.46 0.77
N THR A 246 9.45 -18.34 0.31
CA THR A 246 10.19 -18.24 -0.96
C THR A 246 11.46 -19.09 -0.92
N LYS A 247 12.21 -19.07 0.19
CA LYS A 247 13.41 -19.91 0.38
C LYS A 247 13.04 -21.38 0.48
N ILE A 248 11.97 -21.75 1.18
CA ILE A 248 11.45 -23.13 1.24
C ILE A 248 11.02 -23.55 -0.17
N ALA A 249 10.25 -22.75 -0.90
CA ALA A 249 9.88 -23.01 -2.30
C ALA A 249 11.10 -23.15 -3.23
N LYS A 250 12.23 -22.50 -2.93
CA LYS A 250 13.48 -22.62 -3.71
C LYS A 250 14.40 -23.79 -3.26
N VAL A 251 14.58 -24.00 -1.96
CA VAL A 251 15.56 -24.91 -1.31
C VAL A 251 15.01 -26.32 -1.10
N SER A 252 13.72 -26.49 -0.81
CA SER A 252 13.08 -27.82 -0.89
C SER A 252 13.14 -28.39 -2.31
N GLY A 253 13.51 -27.56 -3.30
CA GLY A 253 12.99 -27.71 -4.63
C GLY A 253 11.47 -27.75 -4.56
N ARG A 254 10.81 -26.60 -4.55
CA ARG A 254 9.67 -26.49 -5.47
C ARG A 254 10.07 -25.76 -6.77
N ILE A 255 11.41 -25.70 -6.95
CA ILE A 255 12.28 -25.65 -8.14
C ILE A 255 12.42 -24.29 -8.84
N HIS A 256 13.67 -23.96 -9.23
CA HIS A 256 13.94 -23.01 -10.30
C HIS A 256 13.61 -23.67 -11.64
N LEU A 257 12.41 -23.38 -12.11
CA LEU A 257 11.82 -23.94 -13.29
C LEU A 257 12.26 -23.09 -14.49
N THR A 258 12.58 -23.72 -15.63
CA THR A 258 12.65 -22.95 -16.89
C THR A 258 11.28 -22.37 -17.19
N GLN A 259 11.14 -21.31 -18.00
CA GLN A 259 9.82 -20.79 -18.39
C GLN A 259 8.88 -21.90 -18.92
N ARG A 260 9.42 -22.92 -19.58
CA ARG A 260 8.63 -24.07 -20.05
C ARG A 260 8.20 -24.98 -18.90
N GLN A 261 9.07 -25.21 -17.93
CA GLN A 261 8.73 -25.97 -16.72
C GLN A 261 7.79 -25.19 -15.78
N GLU A 262 7.92 -23.86 -15.70
CA GLU A 262 6.99 -22.96 -15.00
C GLU A 262 5.60 -23.11 -15.63
N LYS A 263 5.51 -22.99 -16.97
CA LYS A 263 4.24 -23.16 -17.70
C LYS A 263 3.62 -24.56 -17.56
N ILE A 264 4.44 -25.61 -17.40
CA ILE A 264 3.95 -26.96 -17.09
C ILE A 264 3.41 -27.04 -15.66
N VAL A 265 4.13 -26.49 -14.68
CA VAL A 265 3.70 -26.48 -13.27
C VAL A 265 2.46 -25.59 -13.09
N GLU A 266 2.36 -24.45 -13.78
CA GLU A 266 1.16 -23.60 -13.84
C GLU A 266 -0.04 -24.36 -14.43
N HIS A 267 0.12 -25.04 -15.58
CA HIS A 267 -0.97 -25.81 -16.18
C HIS A 267 -1.45 -26.98 -15.28
N LEU A 268 -0.52 -27.67 -14.60
CA LEU A 268 -0.87 -28.73 -13.65
C LEU A 268 -1.52 -28.16 -12.38
N GLN A 269 -1.14 -26.96 -11.94
CA GLN A 269 -1.85 -26.22 -10.88
C GLN A 269 -3.27 -25.83 -11.29
N ASP A 270 -3.50 -25.47 -12.57
CA ASP A 270 -4.79 -24.99 -13.07
C ASP A 270 -5.79 -26.10 -13.45
N TYR A 271 -5.32 -27.19 -14.06
CA TYR A 271 -6.18 -28.26 -14.63
C TYR A 271 -6.00 -29.63 -13.94
N GLY A 272 -5.05 -29.75 -13.01
CA GLY A 272 -4.82 -30.94 -12.17
C GLY A 272 -4.10 -32.10 -12.86
N ILE A 273 -4.35 -32.32 -14.16
CA ILE A 273 -3.71 -33.37 -14.95
C ILE A 273 -3.22 -32.83 -16.30
N MET A 274 -2.19 -33.45 -16.85
CA MET A 274 -1.71 -33.16 -18.21
C MET A 274 -1.50 -34.47 -19.00
N GLN A 275 -1.96 -34.51 -20.26
CA GLN A 275 -1.82 -35.65 -21.17
C GLN A 275 -1.01 -35.31 -22.43
N ASN A 276 -0.39 -36.33 -23.04
CA ASN A 276 0.51 -36.14 -24.20
C ASN A 276 -0.16 -35.47 -25.42
N ASN A 277 -1.45 -35.75 -25.68
CA ASN A 277 -2.20 -35.15 -26.80
C ASN A 277 -2.41 -33.63 -26.66
N GLU A 278 -2.09 -33.04 -25.50
CA GLU A 278 -2.21 -31.61 -25.21
C GLU A 278 -0.90 -30.83 -25.47
N PHE A 279 0.24 -31.53 -25.59
CA PHE A 279 1.57 -30.93 -25.69
C PHE A 279 1.70 -29.99 -26.90
N SER A 280 1.22 -30.42 -28.07
CA SER A 280 1.30 -29.64 -29.31
C SER A 280 0.44 -28.38 -29.28
N LYS A 281 -0.64 -28.36 -28.49
CA LYS A 281 -1.49 -27.19 -28.27
C LYS A 281 -0.85 -26.21 -27.27
N MET A 282 -0.23 -26.70 -26.20
CA MET A 282 0.36 -25.86 -25.14
C MET A 282 1.72 -25.24 -25.51
N PHE A 283 2.51 -25.96 -26.32
CA PHE A 283 3.84 -25.56 -26.74
C PHE A 283 4.02 -25.72 -28.26
N PRO A 284 3.31 -24.92 -29.10
CA PRO A 284 3.45 -24.99 -30.55
C PRO A 284 4.90 -24.78 -30.99
N GLY A 285 5.40 -25.64 -31.89
CA GLY A 285 6.78 -25.57 -32.38
C GLY A 285 7.84 -26.14 -31.44
N ILE A 286 7.46 -26.71 -30.29
CA ILE A 286 8.38 -27.44 -29.41
C ILE A 286 8.19 -28.96 -29.59
N SER A 287 9.28 -29.72 -29.68
CA SER A 287 9.21 -31.18 -29.84
C SER A 287 8.71 -31.88 -28.58
N GLU A 288 7.95 -32.97 -28.76
CA GLU A 288 7.40 -33.79 -27.66
C GLU A 288 8.50 -34.29 -26.70
N ASP A 289 9.66 -34.71 -27.23
CA ASP A 289 10.79 -35.17 -26.42
C ASP A 289 11.39 -34.09 -25.51
N SER A 290 11.27 -32.81 -25.89
CA SER A 290 11.75 -31.71 -25.05
C SER A 290 10.83 -31.49 -23.85
N ILE A 291 9.52 -31.65 -24.04
CA ILE A 291 8.50 -31.55 -22.99
C ILE A 291 8.60 -32.76 -22.05
N LEU A 292 8.82 -33.96 -22.60
CA LEU A 292 9.01 -35.18 -21.80
C LEU A 292 10.27 -35.11 -20.92
N ARG A 293 11.34 -34.47 -21.40
CA ARG A 293 12.55 -34.22 -20.59
C ARG A 293 12.30 -33.25 -19.44
N ASP A 294 11.50 -32.22 -19.66
CA ASP A 294 11.08 -31.27 -18.61
C ASP A 294 10.20 -31.96 -17.55
N LEU A 295 9.21 -32.77 -17.98
CA LEU A 295 8.37 -33.57 -17.08
C LEU A 295 9.20 -34.57 -16.26
N LYS A 296 10.19 -35.21 -16.88
CA LYS A 296 11.12 -36.10 -16.15
C LYS A 296 11.90 -35.34 -15.07
N THR A 297 12.42 -34.17 -15.42
CA THR A 297 13.15 -33.31 -14.48
C THR A 297 12.28 -32.90 -13.28
N LEU A 298 10.99 -32.61 -13.52
CA LEU A 298 10.01 -32.29 -12.48
C LEU A 298 9.66 -33.49 -11.57
N MET A 299 9.57 -34.70 -12.14
CA MET A 299 9.36 -35.94 -11.39
C MET A 299 10.56 -36.29 -10.50
N ASP A 300 11.77 -36.18 -11.05
CA ASP A 300 13.02 -36.50 -10.35
C ASP A 300 13.23 -35.56 -9.15
N LYS A 301 12.86 -34.28 -9.32
CA LYS A 301 12.88 -33.27 -8.26
C LYS A 301 11.65 -33.32 -7.34
N LYS A 302 10.81 -34.35 -7.49
CA LYS A 302 9.65 -34.63 -6.63
C LYS A 302 8.58 -33.53 -6.59
N ILE A 303 8.41 -32.76 -7.67
CA ILE A 303 7.26 -31.83 -7.79
C ILE A 303 6.03 -32.50 -8.38
N ILE A 304 6.21 -33.40 -9.35
CA ILE A 304 5.09 -34.07 -10.04
C ILE A 304 5.24 -35.58 -9.95
N ILE A 305 4.13 -36.28 -10.12
CA ILE A 305 4.04 -37.73 -10.23
C ILE A 305 3.37 -38.12 -11.56
N LYS A 306 3.65 -39.33 -12.02
CA LYS A 306 3.06 -39.89 -13.24
C LYS A 306 2.19 -41.09 -12.92
N SER A 307 1.01 -41.15 -13.54
CA SER A 307 0.09 -42.29 -13.50
C SER A 307 -0.24 -42.80 -14.92
N GLY A 308 -0.56 -44.09 -15.06
CA GLY A 308 -0.88 -44.72 -16.36
C GLY A 308 0.33 -45.19 -17.19
N LYS A 309 0.06 -45.92 -18.29
CA LYS A 309 1.08 -46.47 -19.20
C LYS A 309 0.82 -46.03 -20.65
N THR A 310 1.90 -45.71 -21.37
CA THR A 310 1.89 -45.32 -22.80
C THR A 310 0.90 -44.18 -23.11
N LYS A 311 -0.08 -44.38 -24.01
CA LYS A 311 -0.97 -43.32 -24.52
C LYS A 311 -1.95 -42.79 -23.47
N SER A 312 -2.10 -43.49 -22.34
CA SER A 312 -2.93 -43.07 -21.22
C SER A 312 -2.12 -42.48 -20.07
N SER A 313 -0.87 -42.06 -20.32
CA SER A 313 -0.02 -41.39 -19.34
C SER A 313 -0.62 -40.05 -18.92
N ARG A 314 -0.68 -39.83 -17.60
CA ARG A 314 -1.13 -38.59 -16.97
C ARG A 314 -0.06 -38.12 -15.98
N TYR A 315 0.13 -36.81 -15.89
CA TYR A 315 1.06 -36.17 -14.96
C TYR A 315 0.28 -35.25 -14.02
N GLU A 316 0.65 -35.24 -12.74
CA GLU A 316 -0.10 -34.58 -11.66
C GLU A 316 0.90 -34.02 -10.61
N LEU A 317 0.54 -32.98 -9.85
CA LEU A 317 1.39 -32.48 -8.76
C LEU A 317 1.53 -33.52 -7.66
N ARG A 318 2.69 -33.55 -7.02
CA ARG A 318 2.97 -34.42 -5.88
C ARG A 318 2.46 -33.76 -4.60
N ASP A 319 1.68 -34.51 -3.82
CA ASP A 319 1.24 -34.14 -2.46
C ASP A 319 2.41 -33.91 -1.49
#